data_AF-V5HH79-F1
#
_entry.id   AF-V5HH79-F1
#
_cell.length_a   1.000
_cell.length_b   1.000
_cell.length_c   1.000
_cell.angle_alpha   90.00
_cell.angle_beta   90.00
_cell.angle_gamma   90.00
#
_symmetry.space_group_name_H-M   'P 1'
#
loop_
_entity.id
_entity.type
_entity.pdbx_description
1 polymer ?
#
loop_
_entity_poly.entity_id
_entity_poly.type
_entity_poly.pdbx_seq_one_letter_code
_entity_poly.pdbx_strand_id
1 'polypeptide(L)'
;MNISKDHKSQPIIQPTTPRIAMLSTGEEVLFGDIVDTNASWLSSYLFDNGFQMTTRTTVGDSLTAISNGLSQLAKEHDVVIVNGGLGPTSDDMTAEAAALSAGVDLVLYEEWVVRIKQMFAQWQRPMPESNIKQAMLPSGSRLLDNPRGTACGFSCEINGAICYFTPGVPHEFKSMVNQEIVPDMQSRFDSVEQKQIHRIHTFGLSESGIASQIESLACPQGVTLGYRSALPFIEVKVFYSELTQQVSEFLANVEQELQANTISINMDVRDRTMALLKEQQLNLNIFDHSTQGYLHQWLAEQAISQQVTVNSINVAHKALKPVGEDEHLMFEQRYGLYSLERSSSNGIIILDTQSGGVQIALADQRNISSQIIEFKRDYSYRARSIVISAIAIDMLRRNLDDQELFADYGSVTRVASSIKKL
;
A
#
# COMPACT_ATOMS: atom_id res chain seq x y z
N MET A 1 -3.22 67.85 -8.55
CA MET A 1 -2.12 67.03 -9.11
C MET A 1 -1.91 65.84 -8.19
N ASN A 2 -2.54 64.72 -8.53
CA ASN A 2 -2.36 63.43 -7.84
C ASN A 2 -1.04 62.81 -8.30
N ILE A 3 -0.17 62.46 -7.35
CA ILE A 3 0.93 61.54 -7.61
C ILE A 3 0.76 60.39 -6.63
N SER A 4 0.24 59.29 -7.17
CA SER A 4 0.19 57.97 -6.55
C SER A 4 1.59 57.52 -6.18
N LYS A 5 1.79 57.09 -4.93
CA LYS A 5 2.93 56.26 -4.54
C LYS A 5 2.47 54.81 -4.65
N ASP A 6 2.75 54.19 -5.79
CA ASP A 6 2.61 52.75 -5.96
C ASP A 6 3.71 52.05 -5.15
N HIS A 7 3.36 51.61 -3.94
CA HIS A 7 4.06 50.52 -3.27
C HIS A 7 3.84 49.24 -4.07
N LYS A 8 4.80 48.88 -4.93
CA LYS A 8 4.90 47.52 -5.45
C LYS A 8 5.21 46.59 -4.28
N SER A 9 4.17 45.99 -3.73
CA SER A 9 4.25 44.83 -2.84
C SER A 9 5.07 43.74 -3.53
N GLN A 10 6.16 43.34 -2.88
CA GLN A 10 6.92 42.14 -3.25
C GLN A 10 5.97 40.93 -3.26
N PRO A 11 6.10 40.00 -4.21
CA PRO A 11 5.27 38.81 -4.22
C PRO A 11 5.54 38.01 -2.93
N ILE A 12 4.48 37.80 -2.16
CA ILE A 12 4.45 36.87 -1.05
C ILE A 12 4.76 35.50 -1.66
N ILE A 13 5.97 34.98 -1.43
CA ILE A 13 6.33 33.61 -1.80
C ILE A 13 5.43 32.72 -0.96
N GLN A 14 4.38 32.16 -1.57
CA GLN A 14 3.60 31.12 -0.92
C GLN A 14 4.53 29.93 -0.66
N PRO A 15 4.45 29.26 0.51
CA PRO A 15 5.24 28.08 0.77
C PRO A 15 4.70 26.93 -0.12
N THR A 16 5.25 26.74 -1.32
CA THR A 16 4.72 25.76 -2.27
C THR A 16 5.30 24.37 -1.97
N THR A 17 4.43 23.40 -1.67
CA THR A 17 4.75 21.97 -1.71
C THR A 17 5.54 21.65 -2.98
N PRO A 18 6.68 20.92 -2.91
CA PRO A 18 7.50 20.65 -4.09
C PRO A 18 6.73 19.81 -5.10
N ARG A 19 6.90 20.13 -6.39
CA ARG A 19 6.43 19.29 -7.50
C ARG A 19 7.42 18.14 -7.65
N ILE A 20 6.93 16.91 -7.47
CA ILE A 20 7.77 15.71 -7.48
C ILE A 20 7.38 14.85 -8.67
N ALA A 21 8.37 14.41 -9.43
CA ALA A 21 8.21 13.42 -10.49
C ALA A 21 9.03 12.16 -10.24
N MET A 22 8.62 11.08 -10.88
CA MET A 22 9.43 9.86 -10.98
C MET A 22 9.69 9.47 -12.43
N LEU A 23 10.92 9.08 -12.70
CA LEU A 23 11.35 8.45 -13.95
C LEU A 23 11.73 7.00 -13.66
N SER A 24 10.92 6.05 -14.10
CA SER A 24 11.26 4.63 -14.06
C SER A 24 12.02 4.27 -15.34
N THR A 25 13.12 3.54 -15.22
CA THR A 25 13.88 2.99 -16.36
C THR A 25 13.80 1.48 -16.35
N GLY A 26 13.81 0.87 -17.53
CA GLY A 26 13.75 -0.59 -17.69
C GLY A 26 12.88 -0.97 -18.88
N GLU A 27 13.43 -1.71 -19.85
CA GLU A 27 12.65 -2.27 -20.95
C GLU A 27 11.52 -3.18 -20.46
N GLU A 28 11.77 -3.99 -19.43
CA GLU A 28 10.80 -4.91 -18.82
C GLU A 28 9.61 -4.17 -18.19
N VAL A 29 9.84 -2.96 -17.65
CA VAL A 29 8.79 -2.10 -17.11
C VAL A 29 8.03 -1.42 -18.25
N LEU A 30 8.75 -0.95 -19.26
CA LEU A 30 8.17 -0.26 -20.43
C LEU A 30 7.29 -1.19 -21.26
N PHE A 31 7.72 -2.44 -21.48
CA PHE A 31 6.97 -3.46 -22.22
C PHE A 31 5.86 -4.10 -21.39
N GLY A 32 5.87 -3.91 -20.07
CA GLY A 32 4.88 -4.45 -19.15
C GLY A 32 5.10 -5.92 -18.79
N ASP A 33 6.32 -6.43 -18.97
CA ASP A 33 6.73 -7.76 -18.49
C ASP A 33 6.65 -7.82 -16.96
N ILE A 34 6.94 -6.70 -16.31
CA ILE A 34 6.71 -6.50 -14.87
C ILE A 34 5.88 -5.23 -14.63
N VAL A 35 5.12 -5.26 -13.53
CA VAL A 35 4.42 -4.07 -13.03
C VAL A 35 5.40 -3.19 -12.27
N ASP A 36 5.40 -1.89 -12.54
CA ASP A 36 6.15 -0.88 -11.77
C ASP A 36 5.57 -0.71 -10.35
N THR A 37 5.92 -1.65 -9.48
CA THR A 37 5.51 -1.65 -8.08
C THR A 37 6.28 -0.64 -7.24
N ASN A 38 7.50 -0.26 -7.65
CA ASN A 38 8.31 0.75 -6.96
C ASN A 38 7.65 2.11 -7.03
N ALA A 39 7.20 2.52 -8.20
CA ALA A 39 6.57 3.81 -8.35
C ALA A 39 5.18 3.87 -7.73
N SER A 40 4.42 2.76 -7.75
CA SER A 40 3.16 2.64 -7.00
C SER A 40 3.40 2.81 -5.49
N TRP A 41 4.44 2.15 -4.97
CA TRP A 41 4.84 2.29 -3.57
C TRP A 41 5.32 3.71 -3.24
N LEU A 42 6.17 4.31 -4.09
CA LEU A 42 6.70 5.66 -3.87
C LEU A 42 5.57 6.70 -3.84
N SER A 43 4.59 6.62 -4.75
CA SER A 43 3.40 7.49 -4.71
C SER A 43 2.72 7.45 -3.35
N SER A 44 2.44 6.24 -2.85
CA SER A 44 1.76 6.08 -1.56
C SER A 44 2.64 6.58 -0.42
N TYR A 45 3.93 6.23 -0.43
CA TYR A 45 4.85 6.56 0.65
C TYR A 45 5.11 8.06 0.75
N LEU A 46 5.32 8.75 -0.38
CA LEU A 46 5.45 10.21 -0.42
C LEU A 46 4.17 10.87 0.12
N PHE A 47 3.00 10.39 -0.33
CA PHE A 47 1.71 10.92 0.09
C PHE A 47 1.48 10.74 1.59
N ASP A 48 1.88 9.60 2.15
CA ASP A 48 1.83 9.34 3.58
C ASP A 48 2.83 10.20 4.39
N ASN A 49 3.83 10.80 3.73
CA ASN A 49 4.83 11.73 4.31
C ASN A 49 4.57 13.20 3.93
N GLY A 50 3.36 13.55 3.44
CA GLY A 50 2.98 14.93 3.13
C GLY A 50 3.45 15.46 1.77
N PHE A 51 4.09 14.61 0.96
CA PHE A 51 4.56 14.93 -0.39
C PHE A 51 3.60 14.39 -1.45
N GLN A 52 3.36 15.14 -2.52
CA GLN A 52 2.52 14.66 -3.62
C GLN A 52 3.36 14.50 -4.89
N MET A 53 3.46 13.26 -5.36
CA MET A 53 4.01 13.00 -6.69
C MET A 53 2.98 13.41 -7.75
N THR A 54 3.38 14.28 -8.66
CA THR A 54 2.51 14.89 -9.69
C THR A 54 2.68 14.23 -11.05
N THR A 55 3.83 13.61 -11.34
CA THR A 55 4.11 13.02 -12.66
C THR A 55 4.92 11.74 -12.53
N ARG A 56 4.62 10.78 -13.40
CA ARG A 56 5.39 9.55 -13.58
C ARG A 56 5.66 9.34 -15.06
N THR A 57 6.87 8.93 -15.39
CA THR A 57 7.27 8.58 -16.74
C THR A 57 8.08 7.29 -16.71
N THR A 58 7.89 6.43 -17.70
CA THR A 58 8.68 5.21 -17.88
C THR A 58 9.38 5.29 -19.24
N VAL A 59 10.67 4.96 -19.27
CA VAL A 59 11.49 4.94 -20.48
C VAL A 59 12.31 3.65 -20.53
N GLY A 60 12.73 3.25 -21.73
CA GLY A 60 13.61 2.09 -21.93
C GLY A 60 15.08 2.40 -21.65
N ASP A 61 15.91 1.37 -21.66
CA ASP A 61 17.33 1.42 -21.28
C ASP A 61 18.23 1.97 -22.40
N SER A 62 17.95 3.21 -22.82
CA SER A 62 18.82 3.94 -23.73
C SER A 62 19.22 5.28 -23.15
N LEU A 63 20.50 5.62 -23.34
CA LEU A 63 21.07 6.89 -22.89
C LEU A 63 20.22 8.11 -23.33
N THR A 64 19.78 8.10 -24.59
CA THR A 64 18.96 9.18 -25.17
C THR A 64 17.58 9.26 -24.54
N ALA A 65 16.90 8.13 -24.32
CA ALA A 65 15.56 8.13 -23.73
C ALA A 65 15.60 8.60 -22.27
N ILE A 66 16.57 8.09 -21.49
CA ILE A 66 16.74 8.46 -20.08
C ILE A 66 17.10 9.94 -19.96
N SER A 67 18.10 10.43 -20.70
CA SER A 67 18.53 11.84 -20.64
C SER A 67 17.44 12.82 -21.07
N ASN A 68 16.67 12.50 -22.13
CA ASN A 68 15.56 13.33 -22.57
C ASN A 68 14.43 13.37 -21.53
N GLY A 69 14.01 12.20 -21.01
CA GLY A 69 12.97 12.10 -19.99
C GLY A 69 13.36 12.83 -18.71
N LEU A 70 14.60 12.61 -18.24
CA LEU A 70 15.16 13.27 -17.08
C LEU A 70 15.20 14.80 -17.27
N SER A 71 15.72 15.26 -18.40
CA SER A 71 15.81 16.70 -18.70
C SER A 71 14.44 17.36 -18.78
N GLN A 72 13.43 16.68 -19.33
CA GLN A 72 12.06 17.19 -19.38
C GLN A 72 11.47 17.31 -17.97
N LEU A 73 11.52 16.23 -17.19
CA LEU A 73 10.96 16.23 -15.83
C LEU A 73 11.64 17.27 -14.95
N ALA A 74 12.96 17.38 -15.02
CA ALA A 74 13.75 18.32 -14.23
C ALA A 74 13.50 19.80 -14.58
N LYS A 75 12.92 20.12 -15.74
CA LYS A 75 12.49 21.49 -16.07
C LYS A 75 11.14 21.85 -15.45
N GLU A 76 10.31 20.85 -15.20
CA GLU A 76 8.91 21.01 -14.80
C GLU A 76 8.67 20.70 -13.33
N HIS A 77 9.66 20.15 -12.63
CA HIS A 77 9.55 19.65 -11.26
C HIS A 77 10.72 20.13 -10.42
N ASP A 78 10.50 20.20 -9.11
CA ASP A 78 11.51 20.64 -8.15
C ASP A 78 12.35 19.44 -7.66
N VAL A 79 11.75 18.24 -7.70
CA VAL A 79 12.37 16.95 -7.37
C VAL A 79 12.07 15.91 -8.45
N VAL A 80 13.09 15.16 -8.87
CA VAL A 80 12.92 14.00 -9.75
C VAL A 80 13.57 12.78 -9.12
N ILE A 81 12.81 11.70 -8.94
CA ILE A 81 13.33 10.41 -8.46
C ILE A 81 13.45 9.47 -9.65
N VAL A 82 14.66 9.08 -9.99
CA VAL A 82 14.98 8.13 -11.05
C VAL A 82 15.22 6.75 -10.44
N ASN A 83 14.52 5.73 -10.93
CA ASN A 83 14.60 4.38 -10.43
C ASN A 83 14.93 3.39 -11.55
N GLY A 84 16.03 2.67 -11.40
CA GLY A 84 16.54 1.70 -12.38
C GLY A 84 17.85 2.13 -13.04
N GLY A 85 18.50 1.17 -13.71
CA GLY A 85 19.67 1.41 -14.56
C GLY A 85 20.98 1.77 -13.85
N LEU A 86 21.14 1.38 -12.57
CA LEU A 86 22.38 1.58 -11.77
C LEU A 86 23.17 0.28 -11.53
N GLY A 87 22.80 -0.80 -12.20
CA GLY A 87 23.53 -2.05 -12.13
C GLY A 87 24.90 -1.99 -12.85
N PRO A 88 25.62 -3.12 -12.87
CA PRO A 88 26.94 -3.22 -13.49
C PRO A 88 26.90 -3.55 -14.99
N THR A 89 25.72 -3.75 -15.61
CA THR A 89 25.62 -4.23 -17.00
C THR A 89 25.66 -3.10 -18.03
N SER A 90 25.78 -3.45 -19.32
CA SER A 90 25.98 -2.46 -20.40
C SER A 90 24.75 -1.65 -20.75
N ASP A 91 23.57 -2.13 -20.37
CA ASP A 91 22.25 -1.49 -20.48
C ASP A 91 21.94 -0.55 -19.30
N ASP A 92 22.65 -0.66 -18.17
CA ASP A 92 22.53 0.26 -17.03
C ASP A 92 23.12 1.66 -17.36
N MET A 93 22.37 2.51 -18.05
CA MET A 93 22.86 3.79 -18.57
C MET A 93 22.46 5.01 -17.73
N THR A 94 21.89 4.81 -16.54
CA THR A 94 21.28 5.91 -15.77
C THR A 94 22.32 6.91 -15.24
N ALA A 95 23.49 6.46 -14.79
CA ALA A 95 24.56 7.34 -14.33
C ALA A 95 25.15 8.19 -15.47
N GLU A 96 25.37 7.57 -16.63
CA GLU A 96 25.80 8.21 -17.87
C GLU A 96 24.76 9.26 -18.34
N ALA A 97 23.48 8.92 -18.29
CA ALA A 97 22.39 9.83 -18.66
C ALA A 97 22.29 11.03 -17.71
N ALA A 98 22.52 10.80 -16.41
CA ALA A 98 22.56 11.86 -15.41
C ALA A 98 23.74 12.83 -15.67
N ALA A 99 24.94 12.29 -15.93
CA ALA A 99 26.13 13.08 -16.23
C ALA A 99 25.93 13.94 -17.49
N LEU A 100 25.39 13.33 -18.55
CA LEU A 100 25.05 14.03 -19.79
C LEU A 100 24.04 15.17 -19.56
N SER A 101 23.00 14.91 -18.77
CA SER A 101 21.93 15.88 -18.49
C SER A 101 22.40 17.01 -17.56
N ALA A 102 23.33 16.73 -16.65
CA ALA A 102 23.96 17.71 -15.77
C ALA A 102 25.08 18.50 -16.47
N GLY A 103 25.58 18.02 -17.62
CA GLY A 103 26.70 18.63 -18.35
C GLY A 103 28.04 18.46 -17.64
N VAL A 104 28.25 17.33 -16.95
CA VAL A 104 29.47 17.02 -16.20
C VAL A 104 30.02 15.64 -16.57
N ASP A 105 31.29 15.40 -16.28
CA ASP A 105 31.93 14.10 -16.49
C ASP A 105 31.52 13.08 -15.41
N LEU A 106 31.63 11.79 -15.74
CA LEU A 106 31.61 10.71 -14.74
C LEU A 106 32.98 10.60 -14.07
N VAL A 107 32.98 10.47 -12.74
CA VAL A 107 34.19 10.29 -11.94
C VAL A 107 34.04 9.08 -11.02
N LEU A 108 35.16 8.44 -10.68
CA LEU A 108 35.17 7.29 -9.80
C LEU A 108 35.13 7.71 -8.33
N TYR A 109 34.13 7.23 -7.60
CA TYR A 109 34.01 7.42 -6.16
C TYR A 109 34.71 6.26 -5.45
N GLU A 110 36.01 6.43 -5.21
CA GLU A 110 36.88 5.40 -4.60
C GLU A 110 36.35 4.89 -3.25
N GLU A 111 35.72 5.76 -2.46
CA GLU A 111 35.08 5.39 -1.20
C GLU A 111 33.99 4.33 -1.37
N TRP A 112 33.23 4.38 -2.47
CA TRP A 112 32.22 3.37 -2.77
C TRP A 112 32.82 2.08 -3.31
N VAL A 113 33.89 2.18 -4.11
CA VAL A 113 34.65 0.99 -4.57
C VAL A 113 35.15 0.17 -3.38
N VAL A 114 35.65 0.84 -2.33
CA VAL A 114 36.07 0.18 -1.09
C VAL A 114 34.90 -0.57 -0.43
N ARG A 115 33.71 0.05 -0.40
CA ARG A 115 32.50 -0.57 0.16
C ARG A 115 32.03 -1.78 -0.64
N ILE A 116 32.01 -1.69 -1.96
CA ILE A 116 31.69 -2.85 -2.83
C ILE A 116 32.68 -3.99 -2.56
N LYS A 117 34.00 -3.72 -2.50
CA LYS A 117 35.01 -4.73 -2.18
C LYS A 117 34.76 -5.39 -0.82
N GLN A 118 34.36 -4.62 0.19
CA GLN A 118 34.01 -5.15 1.52
C GLN A 118 32.78 -6.06 1.47
N MET A 119 31.73 -5.70 0.73
CA MET A 119 30.53 -6.53 0.56
C MET A 119 30.86 -7.86 -0.10
N PHE A 120 31.62 -7.85 -1.19
CA PHE A 120 32.06 -9.07 -1.87
C PHE A 120 32.96 -9.95 -0.98
N ALA A 121 33.85 -9.34 -0.20
CA ALA A 121 34.67 -10.06 0.78
C ALA A 121 33.82 -10.74 1.87
N GLN A 122 32.78 -10.06 2.39
CA GLN A 122 31.84 -10.65 3.35
C GLN A 122 31.07 -11.84 2.76
N TRP A 123 30.73 -11.77 1.47
CA TRP A 123 30.10 -12.88 0.74
C TRP A 123 31.08 -13.97 0.31
N GLN A 124 32.38 -13.84 0.64
CA GLN A 124 33.45 -14.75 0.23
C GLN A 124 33.51 -14.94 -1.29
N ARG A 125 33.29 -13.86 -2.05
CA ARG A 125 33.32 -13.85 -3.50
C ARG A 125 34.32 -12.80 -4.01
N PRO A 126 35.03 -13.06 -5.12
CA PRO A 126 35.80 -12.01 -5.78
C PRO A 126 34.84 -11.00 -6.40
N MET A 127 35.19 -9.71 -6.30
CA MET A 127 34.43 -8.63 -6.94
C MET A 127 34.72 -8.61 -8.45
N PRO A 128 33.70 -8.74 -9.32
CA PRO A 128 33.86 -8.52 -10.76
C PRO A 128 34.27 -7.08 -11.07
N GLU A 129 35.06 -6.88 -12.13
CA GLU A 129 35.50 -5.55 -12.55
C GLU A 129 34.34 -4.66 -13.02
N SER A 130 33.29 -5.26 -13.60
CA SER A 130 32.08 -4.55 -14.02
C SER A 130 31.38 -3.82 -12.88
N ASN A 131 31.53 -4.27 -11.63
CA ASN A 131 30.96 -3.58 -10.46
C ASN A 131 31.62 -2.24 -10.17
N ILE A 132 32.82 -1.95 -10.69
CA ILE A 132 33.45 -0.62 -10.57
C ILE A 132 32.56 0.46 -11.20
N LYS A 133 31.81 0.12 -12.26
CA LYS A 133 30.84 1.01 -12.91
C LYS A 133 29.82 1.57 -11.93
N GLN A 134 29.42 0.80 -10.92
CA GLN A 134 28.46 1.22 -9.89
C GLN A 134 28.99 2.29 -8.92
N ALA A 135 30.27 2.66 -9.05
CA ALA A 135 30.92 3.78 -8.35
C ALA A 135 31.31 4.93 -9.30
N MET A 136 30.96 4.84 -10.59
CA MET A 136 31.16 5.93 -11.56
C MET A 136 29.92 6.84 -11.52
N LEU A 137 30.04 8.01 -10.92
CA LEU A 137 28.92 8.94 -10.71
C LEU A 137 29.23 10.30 -11.33
N PRO A 138 28.21 11.11 -11.66
CA PRO A 138 28.43 12.47 -12.15
C PRO A 138 29.29 13.27 -11.16
N SER A 139 30.24 14.05 -11.68
CA SER A 139 31.09 14.90 -10.87
C SER A 139 30.25 15.87 -10.01
N GLY A 140 30.57 15.96 -8.71
CA GLY A 140 29.85 16.79 -7.75
C GLY A 140 28.56 16.18 -7.19
N SER A 141 28.27 14.91 -7.49
CA SER A 141 27.13 14.19 -6.90
C SER A 141 27.30 13.97 -5.39
N ARG A 142 26.19 14.01 -4.65
CA ARG A 142 26.11 13.51 -3.28
C ARG A 142 25.78 12.02 -3.32
N LEU A 143 26.61 11.19 -2.70
CA LEU A 143 26.36 9.76 -2.56
C LEU A 143 25.16 9.50 -1.62
N LEU A 144 24.31 8.54 -1.99
CA LEU A 144 23.24 8.01 -1.14
C LEU A 144 23.60 6.58 -0.75
N ASP A 145 23.68 6.32 0.56
CA ASP A 145 24.08 4.99 1.03
C ASP A 145 23.04 3.93 0.63
N ASN A 146 23.54 2.76 0.26
CA ASN A 146 22.76 1.56 0.01
C ASN A 146 23.39 0.38 0.78
N PRO A 147 22.96 0.12 2.02
CA PRO A 147 23.51 -0.98 2.80
C PRO A 147 23.02 -2.36 2.32
N ARG A 148 22.09 -2.42 1.36
CA ARG A 148 21.42 -3.65 0.93
C ARG A 148 21.84 -4.15 -0.44
N GLY A 149 22.61 -3.37 -1.20
CA GLY A 149 23.09 -3.75 -2.53
C GLY A 149 24.38 -3.04 -2.92
N THR A 150 24.96 -3.46 -4.04
CA THR A 150 26.29 -2.99 -4.49
C THR A 150 26.23 -1.64 -5.21
N ALA A 151 25.08 -1.28 -5.80
CA ALA A 151 24.87 0.02 -6.43
C ALA A 151 24.61 1.09 -5.37
N CYS A 152 25.45 2.12 -5.29
CA CYS A 152 25.04 3.31 -4.53
C CYS A 152 23.93 4.04 -5.26
N GLY A 153 23.14 4.78 -4.51
CA GLY A 153 22.43 5.91 -5.12
C GLY A 153 23.30 7.14 -5.14
N PHE A 154 22.80 8.15 -5.82
CA PHE A 154 23.39 9.47 -5.79
C PHE A 154 22.33 10.53 -6.02
N SER A 155 22.67 11.78 -5.73
CA SER A 155 21.86 12.93 -6.09
C SER A 155 22.71 14.04 -6.70
N CYS A 156 22.15 14.74 -7.67
CA CYS A 156 22.75 15.90 -8.31
C CYS A 156 21.67 16.87 -8.79
N GLU A 157 22.07 18.11 -9.06
CA GLU A 157 21.16 19.13 -9.61
C GLU A 157 21.15 19.09 -11.13
N ILE A 158 19.96 19.06 -11.73
CA ILE A 158 19.75 19.08 -13.18
C ILE A 158 18.63 20.07 -13.47
N ASN A 159 18.87 21.05 -14.35
CA ASN A 159 17.87 22.07 -14.73
C ASN A 159 17.17 22.79 -13.54
N GLY A 160 17.84 22.88 -12.39
CA GLY A 160 17.30 23.50 -11.16
C GLY A 160 16.49 22.56 -10.26
N ALA A 161 16.26 21.31 -10.68
CA ALA A 161 15.68 20.27 -9.85
C ALA A 161 16.76 19.48 -9.12
N ILE A 162 16.45 19.00 -7.91
CA ILE A 162 17.25 17.95 -7.27
C ILE A 162 16.81 16.59 -7.82
N CYS A 163 17.75 15.84 -8.39
CA CYS A 163 17.50 14.52 -8.96
C CYS A 163 18.13 13.45 -8.08
N TYR A 164 17.33 12.48 -7.62
CA TYR A 164 17.78 11.31 -6.86
C TYR A 164 17.79 10.08 -7.75
N PHE A 165 18.88 9.32 -7.75
CA PHE A 165 19.06 8.14 -8.57
C PHE A 165 19.18 6.91 -7.68
N THR A 166 18.38 5.88 -7.98
CA THR A 166 18.24 4.70 -7.14
C THR A 166 18.24 3.40 -7.95
N PRO A 167 18.73 2.28 -7.39
CA PRO A 167 18.64 0.97 -8.03
C PRO A 167 17.17 0.51 -8.18
N GLY A 168 16.88 -0.29 -9.21
CA GLY A 168 15.53 -0.82 -9.46
C GLY A 168 15.07 -1.89 -8.46
N VAL A 169 15.98 -2.45 -7.66
CA VAL A 169 15.66 -3.52 -6.72
C VAL A 169 14.75 -2.99 -5.58
N PRO A 170 13.53 -3.52 -5.38
CA PRO A 170 12.53 -2.88 -4.51
C PRO A 170 12.97 -2.68 -3.06
N HIS A 171 13.69 -3.63 -2.46
CA HIS A 171 14.07 -3.51 -1.04
C HIS A 171 15.27 -2.57 -0.81
N GLU A 172 16.10 -2.33 -1.83
CA GLU A 172 17.17 -1.34 -1.85
C GLU A 172 16.56 0.05 -2.01
N PHE A 173 15.75 0.24 -3.06
CA PHE A 173 15.02 1.48 -3.34
C PHE A 173 14.24 1.98 -2.14
N LYS A 174 13.40 1.13 -1.54
CA LYS A 174 12.61 1.48 -0.35
C LYS A 174 13.47 1.90 0.83
N SER A 175 14.63 1.24 1.03
CA SER A 175 15.55 1.60 2.11
C SER A 175 16.11 3.00 1.91
N MET A 176 16.58 3.31 0.70
CA MET A 176 17.17 4.60 0.36
C MET A 176 16.14 5.73 0.41
N VAL A 177 14.93 5.48 -0.08
CA VAL A 177 13.85 6.47 -0.01
C VAL A 177 13.56 6.83 1.45
N ASN A 178 13.44 5.84 2.32
CA ASN A 178 13.11 6.05 3.72
C ASN A 178 14.24 6.68 4.53
N GLN A 179 15.50 6.32 4.24
CA GLN A 179 16.66 6.68 5.08
C GLN A 179 17.40 7.92 4.58
N GLU A 180 17.40 8.18 3.27
CA GLU A 180 18.21 9.22 2.65
C GLU A 180 17.36 10.27 1.94
N ILE A 181 16.42 9.86 1.09
CA ILE A 181 15.73 10.77 0.15
C ILE A 181 14.66 11.58 0.87
N VAL A 182 13.71 10.93 1.55
CA VAL A 182 12.62 11.65 2.24
C VAL A 182 13.15 12.55 3.35
N PRO A 183 14.10 12.12 4.22
CA PRO A 183 14.71 13.02 5.19
C PRO A 183 15.39 14.24 4.57
N ASP A 184 16.13 14.07 3.46
CA ASP A 184 16.76 15.18 2.74
C ASP A 184 15.70 16.14 2.15
N MET A 185 14.64 15.60 1.53
CA MET A 185 13.51 16.40 1.03
C MET A 185 12.83 17.18 2.16
N GLN A 186 12.56 16.55 3.31
CA GLN A 186 11.97 17.23 4.48
C GLN A 186 12.85 18.37 5.00
N SER A 187 14.18 18.21 4.94
CA SER A 187 15.11 19.26 5.34
C SER A 187 15.21 20.43 4.36
N ARG A 188 14.89 20.20 3.07
CA ARG A 188 14.98 21.20 2.00
C ARG A 188 13.70 22.00 1.82
N PHE A 189 12.56 21.35 2.04
CA PHE A 189 11.24 21.93 1.82
C PHE A 189 10.58 22.19 3.18
N ASP A 190 11.05 23.25 3.87
CA ASP A 190 10.56 23.73 5.17
C ASP A 190 9.02 23.96 5.21
N SER A 191 8.41 24.10 4.04
CA SER A 191 7.00 24.40 3.82
C SER A 191 6.08 23.18 3.70
N VAL A 192 6.61 21.96 3.84
CA VAL A 192 5.73 20.79 3.94
C VAL A 192 5.20 20.78 5.37
N GLU A 193 4.09 21.52 5.58
CA GLU A 193 3.27 21.33 6.78
C GLU A 193 3.13 19.83 7.01
N GLN A 194 3.46 19.35 8.21
CA GLN A 194 3.32 17.94 8.55
C GLN A 194 1.83 17.59 8.48
N LYS A 195 1.38 17.21 7.27
CA LYS A 195 -0.01 16.83 7.04
C LYS A 195 -0.23 15.52 7.77
N GLN A 196 -1.04 15.59 8.80
CA GLN A 196 -1.61 14.43 9.46
C GLN A 196 -2.69 13.85 8.55
N ILE A 197 -2.86 12.54 8.63
CA ILE A 197 -3.79 11.80 7.77
C ILE A 197 -4.66 10.95 8.67
N HIS A 198 -5.94 11.28 8.71
CA HIS A 198 -6.95 10.42 9.30
C HIS A 198 -7.53 9.50 8.21
N ARG A 199 -7.42 8.18 8.42
CA ARG A 199 -7.78 7.14 7.44
C ARG A 199 -9.02 6.40 7.92
N ILE A 200 -10.06 6.36 7.11
CA ILE A 200 -11.27 5.58 7.37
C ILE A 200 -11.37 4.52 6.28
N HIS A 201 -11.25 3.26 6.68
CA HIS A 201 -11.43 2.13 5.77
C HIS A 201 -12.90 1.73 5.78
N THR A 202 -13.49 1.71 4.60
CA THR A 202 -14.91 1.40 4.41
C THR A 202 -15.08 0.17 3.54
N PHE A 203 -16.18 -0.54 3.75
CA PHE A 203 -16.61 -1.67 2.94
C PHE A 203 -18.12 -1.62 2.68
N GLY A 204 -18.50 -1.90 1.42
CA GLY A 204 -19.90 -2.05 1.02
C GLY A 204 -20.47 -0.89 0.21
N LEU A 205 -19.88 0.31 0.28
CA LEU A 205 -20.25 1.45 -0.56
C LEU A 205 -19.30 1.63 -1.75
N SER A 206 -19.81 2.28 -2.80
CA SER A 206 -18.97 2.81 -3.89
C SER A 206 -18.35 4.15 -3.48
N GLU A 207 -17.33 4.59 -4.21
CA GLU A 207 -16.68 5.89 -3.98
C GLU A 207 -17.69 7.03 -4.10
N SER A 208 -18.56 6.98 -5.12
CA SER A 208 -19.67 7.93 -5.28
C SER A 208 -20.66 7.90 -4.12
N GLY A 209 -20.94 6.72 -3.55
CA GLY A 209 -21.82 6.58 -2.40
C GLY A 209 -21.22 7.26 -1.16
N ILE A 210 -19.94 6.99 -0.88
CA ILE A 210 -19.20 7.61 0.22
C ILE A 210 -19.15 9.12 0.04
N ALA A 211 -18.72 9.60 -1.14
CA ALA A 211 -18.63 11.02 -1.42
C ALA A 211 -19.97 11.72 -1.19
N SER A 212 -21.08 11.15 -1.68
CA SER A 212 -22.41 11.73 -1.49
C SER A 212 -22.87 11.84 -0.03
N GLN A 213 -22.40 10.95 0.86
CA GLN A 213 -22.73 11.00 2.28
C GLN A 213 -21.98 12.14 2.98
N ILE A 214 -20.72 12.37 2.62
CA ILE A 214 -19.87 13.34 3.31
C ILE A 214 -19.77 14.71 2.63
N GLU A 215 -20.26 14.85 1.40
CA GLU A 215 -20.25 16.11 0.62
C GLU A 215 -21.06 17.23 1.31
N SER A 216 -22.04 16.87 2.13
CA SER A 216 -22.83 17.83 2.91
C SER A 216 -22.06 18.47 4.09
N LEU A 217 -20.93 17.88 4.49
CA LEU A 217 -20.14 18.34 5.62
C LEU A 217 -19.28 19.55 5.21
N ALA A 218 -19.34 20.63 6.01
CA ALA A 218 -18.52 21.81 5.78
C ALA A 218 -17.03 21.52 6.06
N CYS A 219 -16.22 21.40 5.00
CA CYS A 219 -14.79 21.14 5.10
C CYS A 219 -14.05 22.35 5.69
N PRO A 220 -13.35 22.23 6.84
CA PRO A 220 -12.59 23.32 7.43
C PRO A 220 -11.41 23.77 6.54
N GLN A 221 -10.93 25.00 6.75
CA GLN A 221 -9.74 25.48 6.05
C GLN A 221 -8.51 24.62 6.40
N GLY A 222 -7.71 24.27 5.39
CA GLY A 222 -6.52 23.42 5.57
C GLY A 222 -6.83 21.93 5.61
N VAL A 223 -8.10 21.53 5.48
CA VAL A 223 -8.51 20.13 5.33
C VAL A 223 -8.65 19.76 3.86
N THR A 224 -8.20 18.57 3.49
CA THR A 224 -8.42 18.01 2.14
C THR A 224 -8.90 16.58 2.25
N LEU A 225 -9.92 16.22 1.46
CA LEU A 225 -10.41 14.86 1.33
C LEU A 225 -9.76 14.16 0.15
N GLY A 226 -9.40 12.90 0.33
CA GLY A 226 -8.95 12.01 -0.73
C GLY A 226 -9.62 10.65 -0.62
N TYR A 227 -9.85 10.02 -1.77
CA TYR A 227 -10.43 8.67 -1.85
C TYR A 227 -9.44 7.75 -2.55
N ARG A 228 -9.27 6.55 -2.01
CA ARG A 228 -8.52 5.49 -2.65
C ARG A 228 -9.37 4.23 -2.73
N SER A 229 -9.78 3.91 -3.94
CA SER A 229 -10.49 2.66 -4.24
C SER A 229 -9.48 1.53 -4.45
N ALA A 230 -9.59 0.47 -3.65
CA ALA A 230 -8.79 -0.74 -3.81
C ALA A 230 -9.64 -1.94 -3.40
N LEU A 231 -9.97 -2.82 -4.35
CA LEU A 231 -10.84 -3.97 -4.07
C LEU A 231 -10.37 -4.72 -2.79
N PRO A 232 -11.25 -4.91 -1.79
CA PRO A 232 -12.68 -4.61 -1.75
C PRO A 232 -13.05 -3.33 -0.98
N PHE A 233 -12.06 -2.59 -0.48
CA PHE A 233 -12.24 -1.46 0.41
C PHE A 233 -12.10 -0.12 -0.31
N ILE A 234 -12.69 0.90 0.29
CA ILE A 234 -12.42 2.28 -0.08
C ILE A 234 -11.86 2.96 1.16
N GLU A 235 -10.67 3.54 0.99
CA GLU A 235 -10.01 4.33 2.02
C GLU A 235 -10.36 5.81 1.79
N VAL A 236 -11.01 6.41 2.78
CA VAL A 236 -11.22 7.86 2.87
C VAL A 236 -10.07 8.43 3.68
N LYS A 237 -9.36 9.40 3.12
CA LYS A 237 -8.24 10.08 3.76
C LYS A 237 -8.62 11.54 4.00
N VAL A 238 -8.54 11.97 5.25
CA VAL A 238 -8.69 13.37 5.64
C VAL A 238 -7.31 13.91 6.01
N PHE A 239 -6.80 14.81 5.18
CA PHE A 239 -5.53 15.50 5.37
C PHE A 239 -5.76 16.78 6.15
N TYR A 240 -4.94 17.05 7.17
CA TYR A 240 -4.98 18.30 7.93
C TYR A 240 -3.60 18.59 8.54
N SER A 241 -3.27 19.86 8.74
CA SER A 241 -1.95 20.27 9.27
C SER A 241 -1.95 20.34 10.81
N GLU A 242 -3.05 20.79 11.40
CA GLU A 242 -3.21 20.89 12.85
C GLU A 242 -4.58 20.35 13.28
N LEU A 243 -4.61 19.63 14.40
CA LEU A 243 -5.86 19.11 14.99
C LEU A 243 -6.56 20.20 15.81
N THR A 244 -7.13 21.19 15.12
CA THR A 244 -7.97 22.21 15.76
C THR A 244 -9.33 21.61 16.16
N GLN A 245 -10.09 22.33 16.99
CA GLN A 245 -11.44 21.90 17.37
C GLN A 245 -12.34 21.67 16.15
N GLN A 246 -12.30 22.56 15.15
CA GLN A 246 -13.09 22.42 13.92
C GLN A 246 -12.70 21.18 13.11
N VAL A 247 -11.40 20.87 13.04
CA VAL A 247 -10.92 19.65 12.37
C VAL A 247 -11.37 18.41 13.14
N SER A 248 -11.23 18.40 14.46
CA SER A 248 -11.68 17.27 15.30
C SER A 248 -13.19 17.03 15.16
N GLU A 249 -14.01 18.08 15.13
CA GLU A 249 -15.46 17.98 14.90
C GLU A 249 -15.76 17.46 13.50
N PHE A 250 -15.04 17.93 12.47
CA PHE A 250 -15.19 17.44 11.11
C PHE A 250 -14.84 15.95 10.99
N LEU A 251 -13.75 15.49 11.60
CA LEU A 251 -13.37 14.07 11.62
C LEU A 251 -14.46 13.21 12.26
N ALA A 252 -14.96 13.61 13.42
CA ALA A 252 -16.04 12.90 14.10
C ALA A 252 -17.32 12.82 13.25
N ASN A 253 -17.67 13.90 12.54
CA ASN A 253 -18.83 13.92 11.65
C ASN A 253 -18.63 12.96 10.45
N VAL A 254 -17.43 12.94 9.85
CA VAL A 254 -17.11 11.99 8.76
C VAL A 254 -17.20 10.55 9.25
N GLU A 255 -16.64 10.24 10.42
CA GLU A 255 -16.73 8.92 11.04
C GLU A 255 -18.18 8.51 11.30
N GLN A 256 -19.01 9.44 11.77
CA GLN A 256 -20.42 9.20 12.05
C GLN A 256 -21.22 8.92 10.76
N GLU A 257 -21.05 9.73 9.72
CA GLU A 257 -21.74 9.53 8.43
C GLU A 257 -21.37 8.18 7.79
N LEU A 258 -20.12 7.74 7.96
CA LEU A 258 -19.60 6.50 7.38
C LEU A 258 -19.66 5.30 8.33
N GLN A 259 -20.24 5.43 9.53
CA GLN A 259 -20.15 4.44 10.60
C GLN A 259 -20.64 3.05 10.16
N ALA A 260 -21.74 2.97 9.41
CA ALA A 260 -22.34 1.71 8.97
C ALA A 260 -21.40 0.86 8.09
N ASN A 261 -20.51 1.53 7.34
CA ASN A 261 -19.60 0.92 6.39
C ASN A 261 -18.15 0.89 6.87
N THR A 262 -17.85 1.53 8.01
CA THR A 262 -16.50 1.62 8.55
C THR A 262 -16.07 0.29 9.15
N ILE A 263 -14.99 -0.26 8.62
CA ILE A 263 -14.38 -1.51 9.11
C ILE A 263 -13.16 -1.24 9.98
N SER A 264 -12.46 -0.12 9.77
CA SER A 264 -11.29 0.24 10.54
C SER A 264 -10.96 1.73 10.38
N ILE A 265 -10.34 2.31 11.40
CA ILE A 265 -9.92 3.71 11.42
C ILE A 265 -8.45 3.75 11.81
N ASN A 266 -7.63 4.46 11.04
CA ASN A 266 -6.19 4.67 11.23
C ASN A 266 -5.35 3.37 11.35
N MET A 267 -5.92 2.23 10.98
CA MET A 267 -5.30 0.90 11.10
C MET A 267 -5.85 -0.01 10.01
N ASP A 268 -5.04 -0.94 9.51
CA ASP A 268 -5.51 -1.97 8.58
C ASP A 268 -6.58 -2.86 9.25
N VAL A 269 -7.62 -3.24 8.51
CA VAL A 269 -8.71 -4.07 9.05
C VAL A 269 -8.22 -5.43 9.58
N ARG A 270 -7.17 -5.99 8.96
CA ARG A 270 -6.58 -7.26 9.40
C ARG A 270 -5.88 -7.08 10.74
N ASP A 271 -5.10 -6.00 10.89
CA ASP A 271 -4.45 -5.67 12.16
C ASP A 271 -5.50 -5.45 13.25
N ARG A 272 -6.57 -4.70 12.96
CA ARG A 272 -7.69 -4.52 13.89
C ARG A 272 -8.30 -5.85 14.33
N THR A 273 -8.61 -6.72 13.37
CA THR A 273 -9.28 -7.99 13.65
C THR A 273 -8.39 -8.95 14.45
N MET A 274 -7.08 -9.00 14.13
CA MET A 274 -6.13 -9.80 14.88
C MET A 274 -5.88 -9.23 16.29
N ALA A 275 -5.87 -7.90 16.45
CA ALA A 275 -5.80 -7.28 17.78
C ALA A 275 -7.02 -7.66 18.64
N LEU A 276 -8.23 -7.64 18.09
CA LEU A 276 -9.45 -8.08 18.78
C LEU A 276 -9.39 -9.56 19.20
N LEU A 277 -8.93 -10.45 18.32
CA LEU A 277 -8.72 -11.86 18.67
C LEU A 277 -7.74 -12.02 19.83
N LYS A 278 -6.62 -11.29 19.79
CA LYS A 278 -5.60 -11.30 20.84
C LYS A 278 -6.16 -10.81 22.17
N GLU A 279 -6.87 -9.69 22.17
CA GLU A 279 -7.50 -9.10 23.37
C GLU A 279 -8.47 -10.08 24.03
N GLN A 280 -9.22 -10.83 23.21
CA GLN A 280 -10.17 -11.83 23.68
C GLN A 280 -9.54 -13.22 23.91
N GLN A 281 -8.23 -13.37 23.70
CA GLN A 281 -7.49 -14.63 23.82
C GLN A 281 -8.06 -15.76 22.94
N LEU A 282 -8.49 -15.41 21.73
CA LEU A 282 -9.07 -16.32 20.75
C LEU A 282 -8.11 -16.58 19.59
N ASN A 283 -8.16 -17.80 19.08
CA ASN A 283 -7.49 -18.21 17.84
C ASN A 283 -8.50 -18.28 16.68
N LEU A 284 -8.00 -18.52 15.47
CA LEU A 284 -8.84 -18.66 14.28
C LEU A 284 -8.54 -19.95 13.52
N ASN A 285 -9.58 -20.73 13.22
CA ASN A 285 -9.50 -21.90 12.36
C ASN A 285 -10.28 -21.65 11.07
N ILE A 286 -9.63 -21.82 9.93
CA ILE A 286 -10.22 -21.57 8.61
C ILE A 286 -10.31 -22.89 7.85
N PHE A 287 -11.50 -23.19 7.34
CA PHE A 287 -11.76 -24.32 6.45
C PHE A 287 -12.20 -23.76 5.10
N ASP A 288 -11.25 -23.72 4.16
CA ASP A 288 -11.37 -22.93 2.94
C ASP A 288 -11.49 -23.83 1.71
N HIS A 289 -12.61 -23.71 1.00
CA HIS A 289 -12.76 -24.25 -0.34
C HIS A 289 -12.72 -23.15 -1.40
N SER A 290 -13.41 -22.02 -1.20
CA SER A 290 -13.61 -21.04 -2.26
C SER A 290 -12.39 -20.16 -2.55
N THR A 291 -11.56 -19.84 -1.55
CA THR A 291 -10.40 -18.95 -1.71
C THR A 291 -9.07 -19.72 -1.80
N GLN A 292 -9.08 -21.03 -1.53
CA GLN A 292 -7.94 -21.94 -1.64
C GLN A 292 -6.69 -21.47 -0.86
N GLY A 293 -6.89 -20.91 0.33
CA GLY A 293 -5.83 -20.44 1.23
C GLY A 293 -5.49 -18.96 1.05
N TYR A 294 -6.14 -18.25 0.13
CA TYR A 294 -5.93 -16.82 -0.05
C TYR A 294 -6.24 -16.04 1.24
N LEU A 295 -7.35 -16.34 1.93
CA LEU A 295 -7.69 -15.69 3.21
C LEU A 295 -6.57 -15.88 4.25
N HIS A 296 -6.03 -17.09 4.39
CA HIS A 296 -4.94 -17.33 5.33
C HIS A 296 -3.69 -16.52 4.99
N GLN A 297 -3.26 -16.56 3.73
CA GLN A 297 -2.11 -15.78 3.28
C GLN A 297 -2.33 -14.28 3.48
N TRP A 298 -3.56 -13.81 3.30
CA TRP A 298 -3.91 -12.40 3.47
C TRP A 298 -3.78 -11.91 4.92
N LEU A 299 -3.94 -12.81 5.90
CA LEU A 299 -3.86 -12.52 7.34
C LEU A 299 -2.50 -12.85 7.97
N ALA A 300 -1.65 -13.63 7.29
CA ALA A 300 -0.48 -14.27 7.90
C ALA A 300 0.48 -13.28 8.59
N GLU A 301 0.79 -12.16 7.93
CA GLU A 301 1.70 -11.14 8.47
C GLU A 301 1.14 -10.50 9.75
N GLN A 302 -0.13 -10.10 9.73
CA GLN A 302 -0.80 -9.49 10.88
C GLN A 302 -0.99 -10.48 12.02
N ALA A 303 -1.31 -11.74 11.71
CA ALA A 303 -1.44 -12.80 12.70
C ALA A 303 -0.10 -13.04 13.43
N ILE A 304 1.02 -13.10 12.70
CA ILE A 304 2.36 -13.24 13.29
C ILE A 304 2.69 -12.02 14.16
N SER A 305 2.47 -10.81 13.64
CA SER A 305 2.72 -9.56 14.36
C SER A 305 1.95 -9.47 15.68
N GLN A 306 0.66 -9.84 15.65
CA GLN A 306 -0.21 -9.83 16.82
C GLN A 306 -0.06 -11.06 17.72
N GLN A 307 0.67 -12.09 17.28
CA GLN A 307 0.84 -13.38 17.98
C GLN A 307 -0.48 -14.16 18.13
N VAL A 308 -1.32 -14.13 17.09
CA VAL A 308 -2.58 -14.89 17.02
C VAL A 308 -2.34 -16.16 16.20
N THR A 309 -2.79 -17.30 16.69
CA THR A 309 -2.71 -18.54 15.93
C THR A 309 -3.85 -18.62 14.93
N VAL A 310 -3.51 -18.71 13.64
CA VAL A 310 -4.45 -18.92 12.54
C VAL A 310 -4.13 -20.25 11.87
N ASN A 311 -5.00 -21.24 12.01
CA ASN A 311 -4.91 -22.50 11.28
C ASN A 311 -5.76 -22.40 10.00
N SER A 312 -5.27 -22.96 8.90
CA SER A 312 -6.02 -23.01 7.64
C SER A 312 -5.92 -24.37 6.99
N ILE A 313 -7.06 -24.90 6.57
CA ILE A 313 -7.19 -26.19 5.90
C ILE A 313 -7.94 -25.97 4.60
N ASN A 314 -7.29 -26.32 3.49
CA ASN A 314 -7.95 -26.32 2.19
C ASN A 314 -8.81 -27.58 2.05
N VAL A 315 -10.11 -27.38 1.85
CA VAL A 315 -11.11 -28.45 1.83
C VAL A 315 -11.42 -28.83 0.38
N ALA A 316 -11.44 -30.12 0.08
CA ALA A 316 -11.85 -30.63 -1.23
C ALA A 316 -13.38 -30.55 -1.43
N HIS A 317 -13.83 -30.16 -2.63
CA HIS A 317 -15.25 -30.03 -2.99
C HIS A 317 -16.07 -31.30 -2.74
N LYS A 318 -15.48 -32.50 -2.90
CA LYS A 318 -16.16 -33.79 -2.75
C LYS A 318 -16.55 -34.13 -1.30
N ALA A 319 -16.04 -33.41 -0.31
CA ALA A 319 -16.39 -33.59 1.10
C ALA A 319 -17.62 -32.76 1.54
N LEU A 320 -18.29 -32.10 0.59
CA LEU A 320 -19.38 -31.15 0.88
C LEU A 320 -20.72 -31.78 0.48
N LYS A 321 -21.52 -32.14 1.48
CA LYS A 321 -22.96 -32.29 1.26
C LYS A 321 -23.60 -30.91 1.09
N PRO A 322 -24.66 -30.77 0.28
CA PRO A 322 -25.26 -29.48 -0.01
C PRO A 322 -25.89 -28.84 1.24
N VAL A 323 -25.98 -27.52 1.17
CA VAL A 323 -26.74 -26.60 2.03
C VAL A 323 -28.01 -27.25 2.61
N GLY A 324 -28.12 -27.29 3.94
CA GLY A 324 -29.32 -27.76 4.66
C GLY A 324 -29.08 -28.86 5.70
N GLU A 325 -27.92 -29.53 5.70
CA GLU A 325 -27.48 -30.36 6.82
C GLU A 325 -26.81 -29.51 7.92
N ASP A 326 -26.85 -30.00 9.16
CA ASP A 326 -26.52 -29.28 10.39
C ASP A 326 -25.11 -28.64 10.36
N GLU A 327 -25.05 -27.31 10.21
CA GLU A 327 -23.79 -26.55 10.22
C GLU A 327 -22.98 -26.79 11.50
N HIS A 328 -23.66 -27.10 12.61
CA HIS A 328 -23.03 -27.56 13.84
C HIS A 328 -22.23 -28.83 13.60
N LEU A 329 -22.86 -29.85 13.01
CA LEU A 329 -22.20 -31.11 12.67
C LEU A 329 -21.03 -30.88 11.69
N MET A 330 -21.16 -29.95 10.75
CA MET A 330 -20.07 -29.61 9.82
C MET A 330 -18.84 -29.05 10.55
N PHE A 331 -19.03 -28.15 11.52
CA PHE A 331 -17.93 -27.65 12.34
C PHE A 331 -17.34 -28.76 13.20
N GLU A 332 -18.16 -29.51 13.94
CA GLU A 332 -17.70 -30.59 14.83
C GLU A 332 -16.89 -31.66 14.09
N GLN A 333 -17.34 -32.08 12.90
CA GLN A 333 -16.61 -33.05 12.08
C GLN A 333 -15.24 -32.53 11.68
N ARG A 334 -15.11 -31.24 11.36
CA ARG A 334 -13.85 -30.63 10.94
C ARG A 334 -12.90 -30.43 12.11
N TYR A 335 -13.41 -29.90 13.22
CA TYR A 335 -12.64 -29.80 14.46
C TYR A 335 -12.09 -31.17 14.87
N GLY A 336 -12.94 -32.21 14.88
CA GLY A 336 -12.53 -33.57 15.19
C GLY A 336 -11.53 -34.17 14.19
N LEU A 337 -11.78 -34.03 12.89
CA LEU A 337 -10.91 -34.59 11.84
C LEU A 337 -9.48 -34.06 11.89
N TYR A 338 -9.32 -32.78 12.24
CA TYR A 338 -8.03 -32.10 12.24
C TYR A 338 -7.46 -31.87 13.65
N SER A 339 -8.09 -32.45 14.68
CA SER A 339 -7.67 -32.30 16.09
C SER A 339 -7.50 -30.84 16.52
N LEU A 340 -8.44 -29.98 16.10
CA LEU A 340 -8.45 -28.55 16.42
C LEU A 340 -9.37 -28.27 17.63
N GLU A 341 -8.97 -27.33 18.47
CA GLU A 341 -9.74 -26.93 19.65
C GLU A 341 -10.76 -25.82 19.32
N ARG A 342 -12.02 -26.06 19.71
CA ARG A 342 -13.10 -25.09 19.56
C ARG A 342 -13.18 -24.09 20.71
N SER A 343 -12.88 -24.51 21.95
CA SER A 343 -13.10 -23.71 23.18
C SER A 343 -12.37 -22.38 23.25
N SER A 344 -11.27 -22.23 22.51
CA SER A 344 -10.44 -21.02 22.46
C SER A 344 -10.28 -20.50 21.04
N SER A 345 -11.18 -20.86 20.13
CA SER A 345 -11.06 -20.49 18.71
C SER A 345 -12.39 -20.13 18.07
N ASN A 346 -12.36 -19.15 17.19
CA ASN A 346 -13.39 -18.98 16.17
C ASN A 346 -13.12 -19.92 14.99
N GLY A 347 -14.19 -20.35 14.31
CA GLY A 347 -14.11 -21.15 13.10
C GLY A 347 -14.75 -20.44 11.92
N ILE A 348 -14.07 -20.39 10.77
CA ILE A 348 -14.64 -19.91 9.51
C ILE A 348 -14.68 -21.06 8.51
N ILE A 349 -15.83 -21.29 7.89
CA ILE A 349 -16.01 -22.22 6.76
C ILE A 349 -16.40 -21.40 5.52
N ILE A 350 -15.70 -21.61 4.40
CA ILE A 350 -15.95 -20.92 3.14
C ILE A 350 -16.12 -21.95 2.02
N LEU A 351 -17.33 -22.05 1.46
CA LEU A 351 -17.70 -23.09 0.50
C LEU A 351 -18.41 -22.51 -0.72
N ASP A 352 -18.14 -23.06 -1.90
CA ASP A 352 -18.93 -22.75 -3.10
C ASP A 352 -20.30 -23.41 -3.01
N THR A 353 -21.34 -22.71 -3.47
CA THR A 353 -22.69 -23.26 -3.58
C THR A 353 -22.93 -23.84 -4.97
N GLN A 354 -23.93 -24.72 -5.08
CA GLN A 354 -24.33 -25.30 -6.37
C GLN A 354 -24.86 -24.24 -7.35
N SER A 355 -25.37 -23.10 -6.86
CA SER A 355 -25.84 -21.98 -7.69
C SER A 355 -24.71 -21.07 -8.19
N GLY A 356 -23.44 -21.37 -7.85
CA GLY A 356 -22.30 -20.52 -8.20
C GLY A 356 -22.04 -19.36 -7.23
N GLY A 357 -22.77 -19.32 -6.12
CA GLY A 357 -22.52 -18.43 -4.98
C GLY A 357 -21.48 -18.99 -4.01
N VAL A 358 -21.35 -18.34 -2.85
CA VAL A 358 -20.45 -18.73 -1.77
C VAL A 358 -21.18 -18.70 -0.44
N GLN A 359 -21.02 -19.74 0.37
CA GLN A 359 -21.44 -19.79 1.76
C GLN A 359 -20.24 -19.44 2.66
N ILE A 360 -20.45 -18.48 3.57
CA ILE A 360 -19.48 -18.11 4.60
C ILE A 360 -20.17 -18.34 5.94
N ALA A 361 -19.63 -19.27 6.74
CA ALA A 361 -20.12 -19.57 8.08
C ALA A 361 -19.04 -19.27 9.12
N LEU A 362 -19.44 -18.62 10.21
CA LEU A 362 -18.65 -18.27 11.37
C LEU A 362 -19.20 -19.01 12.59
N ALA A 363 -18.36 -19.78 13.26
CA ALA A 363 -18.64 -20.34 14.57
C ALA A 363 -17.87 -19.56 15.64
N ASP A 364 -18.57 -19.11 16.68
CA ASP A 364 -17.97 -18.70 17.94
C ASP A 364 -18.33 -19.69 19.06
N GLN A 365 -18.14 -19.30 20.32
CA GLN A 365 -18.44 -20.15 21.48
C GLN A 365 -19.94 -20.32 21.76
N ARG A 366 -20.80 -19.47 21.18
CA ARG A 366 -22.24 -19.38 21.50
C ARG A 366 -23.13 -19.71 20.31
N ASN A 367 -22.69 -19.37 19.10
CA ASN A 367 -23.49 -19.37 17.90
C ASN A 367 -22.70 -19.90 16.70
N ILE A 368 -23.44 -20.42 15.72
CA ILE A 368 -23.01 -20.52 14.34
C ILE A 368 -23.86 -19.56 13.52
N SER A 369 -23.19 -18.70 12.79
CA SER A 369 -23.80 -17.70 11.93
C SER A 369 -23.32 -17.90 10.50
N SER A 370 -24.23 -17.85 9.54
CA SER A 370 -23.95 -18.27 8.17
C SER A 370 -24.68 -17.39 7.18
N GLN A 371 -24.03 -17.03 6.09
CA GLN A 371 -24.65 -16.32 4.97
C GLN A 371 -24.24 -16.93 3.63
N ILE A 372 -25.18 -16.89 2.68
CA ILE A 372 -24.94 -17.25 1.29
C ILE A 372 -24.97 -15.96 0.47
N ILE A 373 -23.93 -15.76 -0.34
CA ILE A 373 -23.76 -14.59 -1.20
C ILE A 373 -23.62 -15.00 -2.66
N GLU A 374 -24.14 -14.16 -3.55
CA GLU A 374 -23.96 -14.28 -5.00
C GLU A 374 -23.32 -13.00 -5.54
N PHE A 375 -22.38 -13.13 -6.48
CA PHE A 375 -21.70 -11.97 -7.05
C PHE A 375 -22.61 -11.25 -8.05
N LYS A 376 -22.69 -9.92 -7.95
CA LYS A 376 -23.52 -9.09 -8.85
C LYS A 376 -22.99 -8.99 -10.29
N ARG A 377 -21.74 -9.39 -10.51
CA ARG A 377 -21.07 -9.41 -11.81
C ARG A 377 -20.05 -10.54 -11.84
N ASP A 378 -19.63 -10.90 -13.04
CA ASP A 378 -18.55 -11.86 -13.20
C ASP A 378 -17.21 -11.23 -12.76
N TYR A 379 -16.52 -11.94 -11.88
CA TYR A 379 -15.25 -11.52 -11.30
C TYR A 379 -14.21 -12.60 -11.57
N SER A 380 -12.97 -12.19 -11.85
CA SER A 380 -11.85 -13.12 -11.87
C SER A 380 -11.75 -13.87 -10.54
N TYR A 381 -11.21 -15.09 -10.56
CA TYR A 381 -11.01 -15.89 -9.36
C TYR A 381 -10.28 -15.11 -8.24
N ARG A 382 -9.27 -14.33 -8.61
CA ARG A 382 -8.52 -13.47 -7.68
C ARG A 382 -9.41 -12.40 -7.05
N ALA A 383 -10.22 -11.70 -7.85
CA ALA A 383 -11.14 -10.69 -7.34
C ALA A 383 -12.22 -11.30 -6.42
N ARG A 384 -12.74 -12.49 -6.77
CA ARG A 384 -13.67 -13.24 -5.91
C ARG A 384 -13.03 -13.57 -4.56
N SER A 385 -11.81 -14.11 -4.58
CA SER A 385 -11.07 -14.49 -3.36
C SER A 385 -10.84 -13.31 -2.42
N ILE A 386 -10.51 -12.12 -2.98
CA ILE A 386 -10.38 -10.87 -2.23
C ILE A 386 -11.69 -10.50 -1.54
N VAL A 387 -12.80 -10.47 -2.29
CA VAL A 387 -14.11 -10.07 -1.75
C VAL A 387 -14.61 -11.05 -0.69
N ILE A 388 -14.51 -12.36 -0.93
CA ILE A 388 -14.91 -13.40 0.02
C ILE A 388 -14.13 -13.27 1.32
N SER A 389 -12.81 -13.07 1.21
CA SER A 389 -11.93 -12.92 2.37
C SER A 389 -12.29 -11.70 3.20
N ALA A 390 -12.58 -10.57 2.55
CA ALA A 390 -13.00 -9.37 3.25
C ALA A 390 -14.35 -9.51 3.94
N ILE A 391 -15.32 -10.21 3.33
CA ILE A 391 -16.60 -10.50 3.97
C ILE A 391 -16.41 -11.40 5.19
N ALA A 392 -15.57 -12.45 5.07
CA ALA A 392 -15.27 -13.34 6.18
C ALA A 392 -14.60 -12.60 7.35
N ILE A 393 -13.69 -11.67 7.06
CA ILE A 393 -13.04 -10.83 8.07
C ILE A 393 -13.99 -9.81 8.68
N ASP A 394 -14.85 -9.15 7.90
CA ASP A 394 -15.82 -8.22 8.47
C ASP A 394 -16.85 -8.95 9.34
N MET A 395 -17.30 -10.16 8.95
CA MET A 395 -18.12 -11.01 9.82
C MET A 395 -17.42 -11.31 11.15
N LEU A 396 -16.16 -11.75 11.11
CA LEU A 396 -15.40 -12.07 12.32
C LEU A 396 -15.22 -10.83 13.21
N ARG A 397 -14.80 -9.71 12.63
CA ARG A 397 -14.63 -8.43 13.32
C ARG A 397 -15.94 -7.98 13.98
N ARG A 398 -17.06 -8.01 13.25
CA ARG A 398 -18.39 -7.65 13.78
C ARG A 398 -18.78 -8.54 14.95
N ASN A 399 -18.49 -9.84 14.88
CA ASN A 399 -18.73 -10.76 15.99
C ASN A 399 -17.89 -10.42 17.22
N LEU A 400 -16.63 -10.03 17.04
CA LEU A 400 -15.72 -9.66 18.12
C LEU A 400 -16.07 -8.31 18.74
N ASP A 401 -16.59 -7.37 17.94
CA ASP A 401 -17.03 -6.03 18.36
C ASP A 401 -18.49 -5.99 18.86
N ASP A 402 -19.17 -7.14 19.00
CA ASP A 402 -20.62 -7.26 19.32
C ASP A 402 -21.52 -6.36 18.43
N GLN A 403 -21.19 -6.25 17.14
CA GLN A 403 -21.96 -5.51 16.13
C GLN A 403 -22.94 -6.42 15.37
N GLU A 404 -23.86 -5.81 14.62
CA GLU A 404 -24.69 -6.56 13.66
C GLU A 404 -23.78 -7.28 12.67
N LEU A 405 -23.89 -8.62 12.65
CA LEU A 405 -22.95 -9.51 11.97
C LEU A 405 -22.99 -9.39 10.44
N PHE A 406 -24.16 -9.05 9.90
CA PHE A 406 -24.52 -9.25 8.52
C PHE A 406 -24.70 -7.93 7.78
N ALA A 407 -23.59 -7.32 7.33
CA ALA A 407 -23.62 -6.08 6.55
C ALA A 407 -23.98 -6.27 5.07
N ASP A 408 -24.41 -5.18 4.42
CA ASP A 408 -24.62 -5.15 2.98
C ASP A 408 -23.33 -4.76 2.24
N TYR A 409 -23.04 -5.50 1.16
CA TYR A 409 -21.82 -5.31 0.38
C TYR A 409 -22.15 -4.97 -1.07
N GLY A 410 -21.61 -3.88 -1.60
CA GLY A 410 -21.87 -3.44 -2.97
C GLY A 410 -21.56 -4.49 -4.04
N SER A 411 -20.56 -5.35 -3.82
CA SER A 411 -20.08 -6.36 -4.78
C SER A 411 -20.92 -7.65 -4.86
N VAL A 412 -21.77 -7.92 -3.87
CA VAL A 412 -22.52 -9.19 -3.75
C VAL A 412 -23.95 -8.96 -3.29
N THR A 413 -24.81 -9.95 -3.49
CA THR A 413 -26.17 -10.00 -2.94
C THR A 413 -26.25 -11.14 -1.95
N ARG A 414 -26.71 -10.89 -0.73
CA ARG A 414 -27.01 -11.95 0.23
C ARG A 414 -28.33 -12.61 -0.17
N VAL A 415 -28.31 -13.93 -0.39
CA VAL A 415 -29.50 -14.71 -0.76
C VAL A 415 -30.12 -15.46 0.41
N ALA A 416 -29.31 -15.78 1.43
CA ALA A 416 -29.78 -16.39 2.67
C ALA A 416 -28.84 -16.06 3.83
N SER A 417 -29.36 -16.07 5.05
CA SER A 417 -28.56 -16.00 6.27
C SER A 417 -29.26 -16.66 7.45
N SER A 418 -28.50 -17.16 8.42
CA SER A 418 -29.02 -17.71 9.67
C SER A 418 -28.05 -17.51 10.83
N ILE A 419 -28.59 -17.48 12.05
CA ILE A 419 -27.85 -17.51 13.31
C ILE A 419 -28.48 -18.61 14.17
N LYS A 420 -27.69 -19.60 14.57
CA LYS A 420 -28.12 -20.74 15.39
C LYS A 420 -27.31 -20.75 16.67
N LYS A 421 -27.99 -20.89 17.81
CA LYS A 421 -27.32 -21.13 19.09
C LYS A 421 -26.80 -22.57 19.15
N LEU A 422 -25.66 -22.73 19.80
CA LEU A 422 -25.00 -24.01 20.06
C LEU A 422 -25.61 -24.74 21.25
#